data_AF-A0A2S5RAW4-F1
#
_entry.id   AF-A0A2S5RAW4-F1
#
_cell.length_a   1.000
_cell.length_b   1.000
_cell.length_c   1.000
_cell.angle_alpha   90.00
_cell.angle_beta   90.00
_cell.angle_gamma   90.00
#
_symmetry.space_group_name_H-M   'P 1'
#
loop_
_entity.id
_entity.type
_entity.pdbx_description
1 polymer ?
#
loop_
_entity_poly.entity_id
_entity_poly.type
_entity_poly.pdbx_seq_one_letter_code
_entity_poly.pdbx_strand_id
1 'polypeptide(L)'
;MRKRVDVLEWNHTVYRGSARLEPNLVCSKPASTMDMDCLEHDTRYTLVYQLEQAERFGVSPVGIVQALRRLGVRYKKTLKLSKGEFRKKICFLQKA
;
A
#
# COMPACT_ATOMS: atom_id res chain seq x y z
N MET A 1 28.92 -3.75 -35.90
CA MET A 1 29.20 -2.39 -35.39
C MET A 1 29.05 -2.38 -33.87
N ARG A 2 30.16 -2.49 -33.13
CA ARG A 2 30.17 -2.37 -31.65
C ARG A 2 30.22 -0.88 -31.30
N LYS A 3 29.22 -0.37 -30.60
CA LYS A 3 29.26 1.00 -30.06
C LYS A 3 30.40 1.07 -29.04
N ARG A 4 31.42 1.91 -29.29
CA ARG A 4 32.36 2.31 -28.24
C ARG A 4 31.53 3.03 -27.19
N VAL A 5 31.56 2.52 -25.96
CA VAL A 5 31.07 3.27 -24.80
C VAL A 5 32.24 4.14 -24.38
N ASP A 6 32.09 5.45 -24.48
CA ASP A 6 33.14 6.41 -24.17
C ASP A 6 33.42 6.41 -22.65
N VAL A 7 34.71 6.33 -22.31
CA VAL A 7 35.24 6.16 -20.95
C VAL A 7 34.78 7.26 -19.98
N LEU A 8 34.35 8.42 -20.48
CA LEU A 8 33.84 9.53 -19.68
C LEU A 8 32.49 9.22 -18.99
N GLU A 9 31.61 8.45 -19.62
CA GLU A 9 30.30 8.11 -19.02
C GLU A 9 30.43 7.13 -17.85
N TRP A 10 31.51 6.34 -17.82
CA TRP A 10 31.75 5.33 -16.77
C TRP A 10 32.18 5.95 -15.43
N ASN A 11 32.89 7.07 -15.45
CA ASN A 11 33.49 7.66 -14.24
C ASN A 11 32.46 8.34 -13.32
N HIS A 12 31.37 8.87 -13.89
CA HIS A 12 30.41 9.68 -13.13
C HIS A 12 29.56 8.84 -12.16
N THR A 13 29.19 7.63 -12.56
CA THR A 13 28.40 6.68 -11.76
C THR A 13 29.23 6.04 -10.65
N VAL A 14 30.49 5.69 -10.94
CA VAL A 14 31.44 5.13 -9.97
C VAL A 14 31.80 6.17 -8.90
N TYR A 15 32.05 7.42 -9.30
CA TYR A 15 32.36 8.52 -8.38
C TYR A 15 31.18 8.91 -7.46
N ARG A 16 29.93 8.86 -7.96
CA ARG A 16 28.74 9.08 -7.11
C ARG A 16 28.52 7.97 -6.08
N GLY A 17 28.89 6.73 -6.41
CA GLY A 17 28.81 5.59 -5.49
C GLY A 17 29.84 5.64 -4.37
N SER A 18 31.07 6.10 -4.65
CA SER A 18 32.13 6.22 -3.65
C SER A 18 31.95 7.39 -2.68
N ALA A 19 31.23 8.45 -3.07
CA ALA A 19 30.96 9.61 -2.22
C ALA A 19 29.86 9.38 -1.16
N ARG A 20 29.00 8.36 -1.33
CA ARG A 20 27.99 7.93 -0.34
C ARG A 20 28.36 6.55 0.20
N LEU A 21 29.32 6.52 1.13
CA LEU A 21 29.72 5.29 1.80
C LEU A 21 28.66 4.80 2.80
N GLU A 22 27.89 5.73 3.38
CA GLU A 22 26.83 5.40 4.32
C GLU A 22 25.50 5.13 3.59
N PRO A 23 24.84 3.98 3.84
CA PRO A 23 23.55 3.67 3.24
C PRO A 23 22.49 4.64 3.73
N ASN A 24 21.60 5.06 2.83
CA ASN A 24 20.45 5.86 3.25
C ASN A 24 19.42 4.94 3.95
N LEU A 25 19.36 5.01 5.27
CA LEU A 25 18.48 4.19 6.09
C LEU A 25 17.02 4.63 6.04
N VAL A 26 16.72 5.82 5.48
CA VAL A 26 15.38 6.42 5.51
C VAL A 26 14.90 6.74 4.09
N CYS A 27 13.70 6.25 3.75
CA CYS A 27 13.00 6.66 2.54
C CYS A 27 12.29 7.99 2.80
N SER A 28 12.59 9.01 1.99
CA SER A 28 11.89 10.31 2.08
C SER A 28 10.48 10.28 1.50
N LYS A 29 10.14 9.24 0.73
CA LYS A 29 8.80 9.09 0.14
C LYS A 29 7.90 8.34 1.12
N PRO A 30 6.64 8.78 1.30
CA PRO A 30 5.69 8.06 2.14
C PRO A 30 5.44 6.66 1.56
N ALA A 31 5.22 5.69 2.46
CA ALA A 31 4.99 4.30 2.08
C ALA A 31 3.68 4.08 1.30
N SER A 32 2.71 5.00 1.43
CA SER A 32 1.43 4.97 0.72
C SER A 32 1.03 6.37 0.23
N THR A 33 0.31 6.40 -0.90
CA THR A 33 -0.34 7.60 -1.44
C THR A 33 -1.59 8.00 -0.67
N MET A 34 -2.22 7.04 0.03
CA MET A 34 -3.44 7.24 0.81
C MET A 34 -3.14 7.33 2.31
N ASP A 35 -3.97 8.08 3.02
CA ASP A 35 -4.05 8.06 4.47
C ASP A 35 -4.65 6.73 4.95
N MET A 36 -3.83 5.96 5.65
CA MET A 36 -4.18 4.62 6.13
C MET A 36 -5.09 4.67 7.35
N ASP A 37 -5.00 5.71 8.18
CA ASP A 37 -5.79 5.85 9.41
C ASP A 37 -7.25 6.20 9.05
N CYS A 38 -7.42 7.11 8.07
CA CYS A 38 -8.74 7.43 7.53
C CYS A 38 -9.41 6.21 6.87
N LEU A 39 -8.65 5.42 6.11
CA LEU A 39 -9.16 4.19 5.49
C LEU A 39 -9.56 3.14 6.53
N GLU A 40 -8.77 2.99 7.58
CA GLU A 40 -9.09 2.09 8.69
C GLU A 40 -10.39 2.50 9.38
N HIS A 41 -10.58 3.79 9.65
CA HIS A 41 -11.80 4.32 10.23
C HIS A 41 -13.01 4.03 9.33
N ASP A 42 -12.97 4.43 8.05
CA ASP A 42 -14.08 4.19 7.11
C ASP A 42 -14.45 2.69 7.02
N THR A 43 -13.43 1.83 6.97
CA THR A 43 -13.61 0.37 6.90
C THR A 43 -14.21 -0.21 8.19
N ARG A 44 -13.96 0.37 9.37
CA ARG A 44 -14.55 -0.10 10.64
C ARG A 44 -16.03 0.22 10.75
N TYR A 45 -16.45 1.39 10.29
CA TYR A 45 -17.81 1.90 10.52
C TYR A 45 -18.75 1.65 9.35
N THR A 46 -18.22 1.54 8.12
CA THR A 46 -19.05 1.44 6.93
C THR A 46 -18.75 0.13 6.18
N LEU A 47 -19.75 -0.76 6.09
CA LEU A 47 -19.66 -2.00 5.31
C LEU A 47 -19.89 -1.72 3.81
N VAL A 48 -19.01 -0.92 3.22
CA VAL A 48 -19.10 -0.49 1.82
C VAL A 48 -18.36 -1.48 0.91
N TYR A 49 -18.83 -1.59 -0.34
CA TYR A 49 -18.03 -2.21 -1.39
C TYR A 49 -16.73 -1.43 -1.65
N GLN A 50 -15.66 -2.16 -1.98
CA GLN A 50 -14.34 -1.61 -2.23
C GLN A 50 -14.30 -0.59 -3.39
N LEU A 51 -15.24 -0.70 -4.34
CA LEU A 51 -15.37 0.24 -5.45
C LEU A 51 -15.82 1.62 -4.97
N GLU A 52 -16.88 1.67 -4.17
CA GLU A 52 -17.40 2.91 -3.60
C GLU A 52 -16.40 3.53 -2.61
N GLN A 53 -15.66 2.71 -1.84
CA GLN A 53 -14.53 3.23 -1.06
C GLN A 53 -13.49 3.87 -1.98
N ALA A 54 -13.15 3.23 -3.10
CA ALA A 54 -12.16 3.77 -4.04
C ALA A 54 -12.58 5.13 -4.61
N GLU A 55 -13.87 5.29 -4.93
CA GLU A 55 -14.44 6.57 -5.36
C GLU A 55 -14.33 7.64 -4.28
N ARG A 56 -14.67 7.32 -3.02
CA ARG A 56 -14.55 8.27 -1.88
C ARG A 56 -13.13 8.76 -1.67
N PHE A 57 -12.16 7.85 -1.77
CA PHE A 57 -10.74 8.16 -1.58
C PHE A 57 -10.05 8.63 -2.86
N GLY A 58 -10.76 8.74 -3.99
CA GLY A 58 -10.20 9.21 -5.27
C GLY A 58 -9.08 8.32 -5.81
N VAL A 59 -9.12 7.03 -5.53
CA VAL A 59 -8.04 6.06 -5.84
C VAL A 59 -8.54 4.94 -6.72
N SER A 60 -7.62 4.16 -7.27
CA SER A 60 -8.00 2.97 -8.02
C SER A 60 -8.55 1.87 -7.09
N PRO A 61 -9.51 1.05 -7.54
CA PRO A 61 -10.02 -0.08 -6.76
C PRO A 61 -8.90 -1.06 -6.34
N VAL A 62 -7.91 -1.25 -7.21
CA VAL A 62 -6.72 -2.07 -6.91
C VAL A 62 -5.89 -1.46 -5.78
N GLY A 63 -5.75 -0.13 -5.75
CA GLY A 63 -5.07 0.60 -4.69
C GLY A 63 -5.71 0.37 -3.32
N ILE A 64 -7.05 0.45 -3.26
CA ILE A 64 -7.81 0.12 -2.03
C ILE A 64 -7.58 -1.30 -1.58
N VAL A 65 -7.65 -2.27 -2.49
CA VAL A 65 -7.43 -3.69 -2.14
C VAL A 65 -6.02 -3.89 -1.56
N GLN A 66 -5.01 -3.23 -2.12
CA GLN A 66 -3.66 -3.30 -1.58
C GLN A 66 -3.54 -2.58 -0.22
N ALA A 67 -4.18 -1.43 -0.05
CA ALA A 67 -4.21 -0.71 1.22
C ALA A 67 -4.89 -1.52 2.33
N LEU A 68 -6.04 -2.13 2.05
CA LEU A 68 -6.73 -3.05 2.98
C LEU A 68 -5.85 -4.25 3.37
N ARG A 69 -5.06 -4.80 2.44
CA ARG A 69 -4.09 -5.86 2.74
C ARG A 69 -2.95 -5.38 3.65
N ARG A 70 -2.49 -4.13 3.50
CA ARG A 70 -1.48 -3.52 4.37
C ARG A 70 -2.03 -3.38 5.79
N LEU A 71 -3.27 -2.89 5.94
CA LEU A 71 -4.02 -2.81 7.20
C LEU A 71 -4.35 -4.17 7.84
N GLY A 72 -4.15 -5.28 7.11
CA GLY A 72 -4.48 -6.61 7.63
C GLY A 72 -5.98 -6.88 7.72
N VAL A 73 -6.79 -6.14 6.95
CA VAL A 73 -8.24 -6.34 6.88
C VAL A 73 -8.56 -7.69 6.23
N ARG A 74 -9.36 -8.50 6.92
CA ARG A 74 -9.92 -9.75 6.41
C ARG A 74 -11.42 -9.80 6.66
N TYR A 75 -12.15 -10.43 5.75
CA TYR A 75 -13.58 -10.66 5.90
C TYR A 75 -13.82 -12.09 6.35
N LYS A 76 -14.39 -12.27 7.55
CA LYS A 76 -14.82 -13.59 8.05
C LYS A 76 -16.30 -13.77 7.80
N LYS A 77 -16.68 -14.89 7.20
CA LYS A 77 -18.10 -15.28 7.08
C LYS A 77 -18.62 -15.79 8.42
N THR A 78 -19.77 -15.30 8.86
CA THR A 78 -20.49 -15.81 10.03
C THR A 78 -21.53 -16.85 9.60
N LEU A 79 -21.57 -17.99 10.31
CA LEU A 79 -22.49 -19.10 10.00
C LEU A 79 -23.87 -18.93 10.63
N LYS A 80 -23.96 -18.20 11.73
CA LYS A 80 -25.21 -17.87 12.42
C LYS A 80 -25.47 -16.38 12.21
N LEU A 81 -26.59 -16.05 11.58
CA LEU A 81 -27.03 -14.67 11.36
C LEU A 81 -28.38 -14.46 12.02
N SER A 82 -28.52 -13.35 12.74
CA SER A 82 -29.84 -12.82 13.06
C SER A 82 -30.44 -12.18 11.79
N LYS A 83 -31.77 -12.08 11.72
CA LYS A 83 -32.46 -11.53 10.56
C LYS A 83 -32.08 -10.05 10.39
N GLY A 84 -31.35 -9.72 9.32
CA GLY A 84 -30.95 -8.34 9.00
C GLY A 84 -29.45 -8.03 9.14
N GLU A 85 -28.64 -8.97 9.61
CA GLU A 85 -27.19 -8.78 9.72
C GLU A 85 -26.42 -9.09 8.42
N PHE A 86 -25.27 -8.44 8.24
CA PHE A 86 -24.35 -8.73 7.14
C PHE A 86 -23.61 -10.06 7.36
N ARG A 87 -23.54 -10.91 6.34
CA ARG A 87 -22.90 -12.24 6.38
C ARG A 87 -21.38 -12.22 6.56
N LYS A 88 -20.75 -11.05 6.47
CA LYS A 88 -19.30 -10.86 6.52
C LYS A 88 -18.98 -9.85 7.61
N LYS A 89 -18.15 -10.26 8.58
CA LYS A 89 -17.59 -9.37 9.59
C LYS A 89 -16.18 -8.96 9.18
N ILE A 90 -15.86 -7.69 9.34
CA ILE A 90 -14.50 -7.17 9.16
C ILE A 90 -13.67 -7.56 10.38
N CYS A 91 -12.48 -8.11 10.14
CA CYS A 91 -11.52 -8.49 11.15
C CYS A 91 -10.17 -7.87 10.81
N PHE A 92 -9.58 -7.16 11.75
CA PHE A 92 -8.21 -6.67 11.63
C PHE A 92 -7.30 -7.72 12.25
N LEU A 93 -6.39 -8.27 11.44
CA LEU A 93 -5.32 -9.09 11.97
C LEU A 93 -4.22 -8.14 12.43
N GLN A 94 -4.04 -7.98 13.74
CA GLN A 94 -2.86 -7.30 14.27
C GLN A 94 -1.63 -8.03 13.73
N LYS A 95 -0.79 -7.31 12.98
CA LYS A 95 0.53 -7.81 12.62
C LYS A 95 1.42 -7.62 13.85
N ALA A 96 1.98 -8.72 14.33
CA ALA A 96 3.03 -8.74 15.35
C ALA A 96 4.33 -8.15 14.79
#